data_AF-A0A1V3IIJ2-F1
#
_entry.id   AF-A0A1V3IIJ2-F1
#
_cell.length_a   1.000
_cell.length_b   1.000
_cell.length_c   1.000
_cell.angle_alpha   90.00
_cell.angle_beta   90.00
_cell.angle_gamma   90.00
#
_symmetry.space_group_name_H-M   'P 1'
#
loop_
_entity.id
_entity.type
_entity.pdbx_description
1 polymer ?
#
loop_
_entity_poly.entity_id
_entity_poly.type
_entity_poly.pdbx_seq_one_letter_code
_entity_poly.pdbx_strand_id
1 'polypeptide(L)'
;MMKIIQLKKWFAVLAFAMTALFMARTAMAETSPYVLMQQASDKLFSDIKNSQAKIKQNPNYLRTIVRNDLLPYVQVNYAGSLVLGSYFKSTTPEQREKFFKAFSDFIEQAYAQVLTAYSNQNIQIEPAKDIAGKNLVSIRVNIIQNGGAAPIKLDFKWRKNSKTGEWQAYDMVAEGVSMVVTKQDEWSGILRQQGIEALTAQIQKSAAQPVTLSK
;
A
#
# COMPACT_ATOMS: atom_id res chain seq x y z
N MET A 1 -64.98 8.19 -15.17
CA MET A 1 -64.30 7.83 -13.91
C MET A 1 -63.30 6.67 -14.02
N MET A 2 -63.43 5.73 -14.96
CA MET A 2 -62.58 4.52 -15.03
C MET A 2 -61.12 4.74 -15.49
N LYS A 3 -60.80 5.87 -16.17
CA LYS A 3 -59.43 6.18 -16.66
C LYS A 3 -58.46 6.71 -15.58
N ILE A 4 -58.97 7.39 -14.55
CA ILE A 4 -58.13 8.01 -13.49
C ILE A 4 -57.63 6.94 -12.49
N ILE A 5 -58.44 5.91 -12.23
CA ILE A 5 -58.10 4.78 -11.35
C ILE A 5 -57.00 3.90 -11.98
N GLN A 6 -57.03 3.72 -13.30
CA GLN A 6 -55.98 3.03 -14.06
C GLN A 6 -54.65 3.80 -14.02
N LEU A 7 -54.66 5.13 -14.20
CA LEU A 7 -53.44 5.95 -14.13
C LEU A 7 -52.77 5.91 -12.74
N LYS A 8 -53.55 5.93 -11.65
CA LYS A 8 -53.05 5.82 -10.27
C LYS A 8 -52.41 4.45 -9.98
N LYS A 9 -52.96 3.37 -10.55
CA LYS A 9 -52.37 2.02 -10.46
C LYS A 9 -51.02 1.94 -11.18
N TRP A 10 -50.87 2.60 -12.32
CA TRP A 10 -49.61 2.62 -13.07
C TRP A 10 -48.54 3.50 -12.40
N PHE A 11 -48.93 4.62 -11.78
CA PHE A 11 -48.03 5.45 -10.96
C PHE A 11 -47.52 4.71 -9.70
N ALA A 12 -48.35 3.89 -9.05
CA ALA A 12 -47.94 3.09 -7.90
C ALA A 12 -46.97 1.96 -8.30
N VAL A 13 -47.16 1.34 -9.47
CA VAL A 13 -46.24 0.32 -10.01
C VAL A 13 -44.89 0.93 -10.44
N LEU A 14 -44.89 2.14 -11.02
CA LEU A 14 -43.65 2.88 -11.33
C LEU A 14 -42.89 3.35 -10.09
N ALA A 15 -43.60 3.78 -9.03
CA ALA A 15 -42.98 4.18 -7.76
C ALA A 15 -42.41 2.97 -6.98
N PHE A 16 -43.03 1.79 -7.08
CA PHE A 16 -42.53 0.55 -6.50
C PHE A 16 -41.34 -0.04 -7.29
N ALA A 17 -41.34 0.10 -8.62
CA ALA A 17 -40.20 -0.30 -9.46
C ALA A 17 -38.96 0.58 -9.25
N MET A 18 -39.13 1.89 -9.00
CA MET A 18 -38.00 2.78 -8.70
C MET A 18 -37.41 2.59 -7.29
N THR A 19 -38.18 2.08 -6.32
CA THR A 19 -37.66 1.78 -4.97
C THR A 19 -36.89 0.46 -4.92
N ALA A 20 -37.22 -0.52 -5.78
CA ALA A 20 -36.49 -1.78 -5.89
C ALA A 20 -35.08 -1.61 -6.52
N LEU A 21 -34.90 -0.61 -7.39
CA LEU A 21 -33.61 -0.31 -8.03
C LEU A 21 -32.57 0.33 -7.09
N PHE A 22 -32.97 0.79 -5.89
CA PHE A 22 -32.05 1.36 -4.91
C PHE A 22 -31.48 0.34 -3.90
N MET A 23 -31.99 -0.89 -3.88
CA MET A 23 -31.51 -1.94 -2.96
C MET A 23 -30.48 -2.89 -3.57
N ALA A 24 -30.23 -2.82 -4.88
CA ALA A 24 -29.05 -3.43 -5.48
C ALA A 24 -27.82 -2.54 -5.21
N ARG A 25 -27.49 -2.32 -3.93
CA ARG A 25 -26.09 -2.10 -3.60
C ARG A 25 -25.42 -3.40 -3.98
N THR A 26 -24.76 -3.42 -5.12
CA THR A 26 -23.71 -4.40 -5.35
C THR A 26 -22.80 -4.29 -4.14
N ALA A 27 -22.91 -5.26 -3.23
CA ALA A 27 -21.82 -5.56 -2.34
C ALA A 27 -20.70 -5.96 -3.30
N MET A 28 -19.90 -4.97 -3.72
CA MET A 28 -18.67 -5.26 -4.45
C MET A 28 -17.95 -6.25 -3.57
N ALA A 29 -17.82 -7.48 -4.07
CA ALA A 29 -17.15 -8.55 -3.35
C ALA A 29 -15.80 -7.97 -2.93
N GLU A 30 -15.62 -7.81 -1.64
CA GLU A 30 -14.45 -7.16 -1.08
C GLU A 30 -13.22 -7.97 -1.48
N THR A 31 -12.34 -7.37 -2.27
CA THR A 31 -11.14 -8.08 -2.74
C THR A 31 -10.26 -8.40 -1.53
N SER A 32 -10.05 -9.69 -1.29
CA SER A 32 -9.23 -10.19 -0.19
C SER A 32 -7.80 -9.61 -0.27
N PRO A 33 -7.16 -9.25 0.87
CA PRO A 33 -5.77 -8.80 0.90
C PRO A 33 -4.81 -9.86 0.36
N TYR A 34 -5.17 -11.15 0.41
CA TYR A 34 -4.39 -12.21 -0.23
C TYR A 34 -4.39 -12.10 -1.76
N VAL A 35 -5.53 -11.76 -2.36
CA VAL A 35 -5.64 -11.53 -3.81
C VAL A 35 -4.89 -10.27 -4.21
N LEU A 36 -5.02 -9.18 -3.45
CA LEU A 36 -4.29 -7.94 -3.69
C LEU A 36 -2.77 -8.14 -3.59
N MET A 37 -2.30 -8.88 -2.58
CA MET A 37 -0.87 -9.21 -2.42
C MET A 37 -0.35 -10.01 -3.62
N GLN A 38 -1.11 -11.02 -4.08
CA GLN A 38 -0.74 -11.82 -5.24
C GLN A 38 -0.67 -10.95 -6.50
N GLN A 39 -1.69 -10.12 -6.76
CA GLN A 39 -1.74 -9.22 -7.91
C GLN A 39 -0.58 -8.22 -7.91
N ALA A 40 -0.30 -7.59 -6.76
CA ALA A 40 0.81 -6.67 -6.61
C ALA A 40 2.15 -7.36 -6.87
N SER A 41 2.36 -8.55 -6.27
CA SER A 41 3.57 -9.34 -6.45
C SER A 41 3.79 -9.75 -7.91
N ASP A 42 2.78 -10.37 -8.53
CA ASP A 42 2.88 -10.86 -9.91
C ASP A 42 3.17 -9.73 -10.89
N LYS A 43 2.45 -8.60 -10.75
CA LYS A 43 2.66 -7.44 -11.59
C LYS A 43 4.05 -6.85 -11.40
N LEU A 44 4.45 -6.59 -10.15
CA LEU A 44 5.74 -5.98 -9.81
C LEU A 44 6.91 -6.79 -10.38
N PHE A 45 6.96 -8.09 -10.10
CA PHE A 45 8.08 -8.92 -10.53
C PHE A 45 8.04 -9.23 -12.03
N SER A 46 6.86 -9.32 -12.65
CA SER A 46 6.71 -9.40 -14.11
C SER A 46 7.27 -8.15 -14.79
N ASP A 47 6.90 -6.96 -14.34
CA ASP A 47 7.34 -5.70 -14.95
C ASP A 47 8.83 -5.47 -14.76
N ILE A 48 9.40 -5.86 -13.61
CA ILE A 48 10.86 -5.89 -13.39
C ILE A 48 11.54 -6.84 -14.37
N LYS A 49 11.04 -8.07 -14.52
CA LYS A 49 11.62 -9.07 -15.43
C LYS A 49 11.56 -8.63 -16.89
N ASN A 50 10.44 -8.05 -17.31
CA ASN A 50 10.24 -7.60 -18.70
C ASN A 50 10.97 -6.29 -19.03
N SER A 51 11.35 -5.52 -18.01
CA SER A 51 11.99 -4.20 -18.17
C SER A 51 13.49 -4.19 -17.89
N GLN A 52 14.16 -5.35 -17.81
CA GLN A 52 15.57 -5.45 -17.46
C GLN A 52 16.49 -4.57 -18.33
N ALA A 53 16.24 -4.48 -19.64
CA ALA A 53 17.02 -3.60 -20.53
C ALA A 53 16.87 -2.11 -20.15
N LYS A 54 15.63 -1.67 -19.87
CA LYS A 54 15.35 -0.29 -19.43
C LYS A 54 15.98 0.01 -18.07
N ILE A 55 15.90 -0.94 -17.14
CA ILE A 55 16.48 -0.82 -15.79
C ILE A 55 18.01 -0.73 -15.86
N LYS A 56 18.66 -1.53 -16.71
CA LYS A 56 20.12 -1.45 -16.92
C LYS A 56 20.57 -0.09 -17.48
N GLN A 57 19.79 0.47 -18.40
CA GLN A 57 20.08 1.79 -18.98
C GLN A 57 19.75 2.93 -18.01
N ASN A 58 18.67 2.81 -17.25
CA ASN A 58 18.21 3.80 -16.28
C ASN A 58 17.61 3.10 -15.05
N PRO A 59 18.41 2.89 -13.98
CA PRO A 59 17.93 2.20 -12.79
C PRO A 59 16.77 2.92 -12.09
N ASN A 60 16.61 4.23 -12.27
CA ASN A 60 15.46 4.97 -11.73
C ASN A 60 14.12 4.51 -12.34
N TYR A 61 14.12 3.75 -13.44
CA TYR A 61 12.89 3.15 -13.95
C TYR A 61 12.21 2.23 -12.93
N LEU A 62 12.98 1.62 -12.00
CA LEU A 62 12.41 0.86 -10.89
C LEU A 62 11.49 1.69 -10.00
N ARG A 63 11.75 3.01 -9.86
CA ARG A 63 10.85 3.91 -9.12
C ARG A 63 9.47 3.99 -9.76
N THR A 64 9.40 4.03 -11.09
CA THR A 64 8.13 4.00 -11.83
C THR A 64 7.38 2.71 -11.59
N ILE A 65 8.09 1.57 -11.61
CA ILE A 65 7.50 0.26 -11.34
C ILE A 65 6.95 0.22 -9.91
N VAL A 66 7.73 0.61 -8.90
CA VAL A 66 7.28 0.66 -7.49
C VAL A 66 6.06 1.58 -7.32
N ARG A 67 6.09 2.77 -7.93
CA ARG A 67 4.98 3.72 -7.85
C ARG A 67 3.68 3.15 -8.40
N ASN A 68 3.74 2.42 -9.51
CA ASN A 68 2.57 1.94 -10.20
C ASN A 68 2.07 0.60 -9.66
N ASP A 69 2.98 -0.27 -9.20
CA ASP A 69 2.67 -1.67 -8.95
C ASP A 69 2.65 -2.03 -7.47
N LEU A 70 3.29 -1.21 -6.62
CA LEU A 70 3.36 -1.44 -5.17
C LEU A 70 2.59 -0.38 -4.39
N LEU A 71 2.86 0.91 -4.63
CA LEU A 71 2.27 1.99 -3.82
C LEU A 71 0.74 2.05 -3.79
N PRO A 72 -0.03 1.68 -4.84
CA PRO A 72 -1.50 1.68 -4.76
C PRO A 72 -2.06 0.77 -3.66
N TYR A 73 -1.30 -0.27 -3.28
CA TYR A 73 -1.67 -1.21 -2.23
C TYR A 73 -1.19 -0.77 -0.85
N VAL A 74 -0.47 0.35 -0.73
CA VAL A 74 0.13 0.82 0.52
C VAL A 74 -0.63 2.03 1.06
N GLN A 75 -1.02 1.98 2.34
CA GLN A 75 -1.65 3.08 3.05
C GLN A 75 -0.61 4.04 3.63
N VAL A 76 0.11 4.75 2.75
CA VAL A 76 1.26 5.60 3.08
C VAL A 76 0.96 6.59 4.21
N ASN A 77 -0.18 7.29 4.17
CA ASN A 77 -0.51 8.29 5.19
C ASN A 77 -0.74 7.65 6.57
N TYR A 78 -1.29 6.44 6.62
CA TYR A 78 -1.47 5.73 7.88
C TYR A 78 -0.12 5.26 8.43
N ALA A 79 0.71 4.61 7.59
CA ALA A 79 2.07 4.24 7.96
C ALA A 79 2.89 5.45 8.47
N GLY A 80 2.84 6.56 7.74
CA GLY A 80 3.49 7.81 8.13
C GLY A 80 2.96 8.38 9.44
N SER A 81 1.65 8.29 9.71
CA SER A 81 1.07 8.72 10.99
C SER A 81 1.56 7.90 12.18
N LEU A 82 1.81 6.59 11.97
CA LEU A 82 2.39 5.71 12.98
C LEU A 82 3.86 6.07 13.24
N VAL A 83 4.63 6.35 12.18
CA VAL A 83 6.02 6.82 12.28
C VAL A 83 6.11 8.14 13.04
N LEU A 84 5.18 9.08 12.82
CA LEU A 84 5.12 10.33 13.59
C LEU A 84 4.72 10.10 15.05
N GLY A 85 4.01 9.02 15.37
CA GLY A 85 3.62 8.66 16.73
C GLY A 85 2.94 9.81 17.50
N SER A 86 3.46 10.12 18.69
CA SER A 86 2.94 11.21 19.53
C SER A 86 3.11 12.59 18.91
N TYR A 87 4.16 12.80 18.09
CA TYR A 87 4.42 14.07 17.41
C TYR A 87 3.34 14.41 16.39
N PHE A 88 2.56 13.43 15.90
CA PHE A 88 1.47 13.68 14.97
C PHE A 88 0.51 14.77 15.47
N LYS A 89 0.20 14.79 16.78
CA LYS A 89 -0.77 15.73 17.36
C LYS A 89 -0.31 17.19 17.34
N SER A 90 1.00 17.45 17.32
CA SER A 90 1.58 18.80 17.37
C SER A 90 1.86 19.41 15.99
N THR A 91 1.48 18.73 14.90
CA THR A 91 1.73 19.21 13.52
C THR A 91 0.47 19.74 12.87
N THR A 92 0.61 20.69 11.94
CA THR A 92 -0.52 21.18 11.13
C THR A 92 -0.89 20.20 10.00
N PRO A 93 -2.10 20.30 9.42
CA PRO A 93 -2.47 19.52 8.23
C PRO A 93 -1.49 19.68 7.07
N GLU A 94 -1.01 20.90 6.81
CA GLU A 94 -0.09 21.22 5.71
C GLU A 94 1.29 20.60 5.94
N GLN A 95 1.77 20.60 7.19
CA GLN A 95 3.02 19.93 7.56
C GLN A 95 2.91 18.41 7.35
N ARG A 96 1.78 17.81 7.73
CA ARG A 96 1.54 16.37 7.52
C ARG A 96 1.46 16.02 6.05
N GLU A 97 0.81 16.84 5.23
CA GLU A 97 0.71 16.61 3.79
C GLU A 97 2.10 16.62 3.13
N LYS A 98 2.93 17.62 3.44
CA LYS A 98 4.32 17.68 2.96
C LYS A 98 5.13 16.47 3.39
N PHE A 99 5.00 16.07 4.67
CA PHE A 99 5.66 14.89 5.20
C PHE A 99 5.20 13.62 4.51
N PHE A 100 3.89 13.41 4.32
CA PHE A 100 3.36 12.20 3.68
C PHE A 100 3.79 12.08 2.23
N LYS A 101 3.84 13.21 1.50
CA LYS A 101 4.39 13.22 0.15
C LYS A 101 5.88 12.80 0.16
N ALA A 102 6.68 13.41 1.03
CA ALA A 102 8.10 13.07 1.15
C ALA A 102 8.30 11.59 1.55
N PHE A 103 7.49 11.10 2.48
CA PHE A 103 7.51 9.72 2.93
C PHE A 103 7.13 8.73 1.82
N SER A 104 6.13 9.07 0.99
CA SER A 104 5.79 8.30 -0.21
C SER A 104 6.97 8.23 -1.19
N ASP A 105 7.60 9.38 -1.47
CA ASP A 105 8.75 9.46 -2.37
C ASP A 105 9.95 8.67 -1.82
N PHE A 106 10.11 8.64 -0.49
CA PHE A 106 11.12 7.84 0.19
C PHE A 106 10.86 6.35 0.11
N ILE A 107 9.62 5.89 0.34
CA ILE A 107 9.24 4.48 0.15
C ILE A 107 9.54 4.07 -1.28
N GLU A 108 9.13 4.88 -2.26
CA GLU A 108 9.41 4.62 -3.67
C GLU A 108 10.91 4.42 -3.95
N GLN A 109 11.75 5.34 -3.47
CA GLN A 109 13.20 5.27 -3.68
C GLN A 109 13.82 4.06 -2.96
N ALA A 110 13.46 3.83 -1.69
CA ALA A 110 14.03 2.78 -0.86
C ALA A 110 13.72 1.38 -1.42
N TYR A 111 12.47 1.14 -1.80
CA TYR A 111 12.07 -0.14 -2.38
C TYR A 111 12.64 -0.31 -3.79
N ALA A 112 12.69 0.75 -4.61
CA ALA A 112 13.36 0.68 -5.91
C ALA A 112 14.83 0.29 -5.77
N GLN A 113 15.53 0.83 -4.76
CA GLN A 113 16.92 0.47 -4.48
C GLN A 113 17.06 -1.00 -4.06
N VAL A 114 16.21 -1.51 -3.17
CA VAL A 114 16.25 -2.92 -2.74
C VAL A 114 15.95 -3.86 -3.91
N LEU A 115 15.01 -3.50 -4.78
CA LEU A 115 14.62 -4.31 -5.95
C LEU A 115 15.71 -4.42 -7.02
N THR A 116 16.79 -3.62 -6.95
CA THR A 116 17.95 -3.82 -7.82
C THR A 116 18.68 -5.14 -7.57
N ALA A 117 18.53 -5.72 -6.38
CA ALA A 117 19.08 -7.04 -6.02
C ALA A 117 18.18 -8.21 -6.49
N TYR A 118 17.05 -7.93 -7.15
CA TYR A 118 16.21 -8.98 -7.70
C TYR A 118 16.93 -9.68 -8.87
N SER A 119 17.10 -10.99 -8.73
CA SER A 119 17.78 -11.87 -9.68
C SER A 119 16.93 -13.11 -9.97
N ASN A 120 15.61 -12.94 -10.11
CA ASN A 120 14.62 -14.00 -10.31
C ASN A 120 14.42 -14.93 -9.10
N GLN A 121 14.54 -14.39 -7.89
CA GLN A 121 14.15 -15.12 -6.67
C GLN A 121 12.69 -15.59 -6.76
N ASN A 122 12.40 -16.78 -6.26
CA ASN A 122 11.03 -17.28 -6.17
C ASN A 122 10.30 -16.60 -4.98
N ILE A 123 9.11 -16.08 -5.23
CA ILE A 123 8.31 -15.35 -4.24
C ILE A 123 7.16 -16.25 -3.81
N GLN A 124 7.16 -16.67 -2.54
CA GLN A 124 6.14 -17.55 -1.99
C GLN A 124 5.27 -16.81 -0.99
N ILE A 125 4.04 -16.53 -1.39
CA ILE A 125 3.00 -15.96 -0.52
C ILE A 125 2.35 -17.12 0.25
N GLU A 126 2.10 -16.94 1.54
CA GLU A 126 1.41 -17.96 2.33
C GLU A 126 -0.02 -18.25 1.80
N PRO A 127 -0.55 -19.46 2.01
CA PRO A 127 -1.93 -19.78 1.63
C PRO A 127 -2.94 -18.83 2.28
N ALA A 128 -3.98 -18.48 1.51
CA ALA A 128 -5.07 -17.66 2.01
C ALA A 128 -5.75 -18.32 3.23
N LYS A 129 -6.03 -17.50 4.24
CA LYS A 129 -6.73 -17.90 5.46
C LYS A 129 -8.09 -17.21 5.51
N ASP A 130 -8.99 -17.73 6.34
CA ASP A 130 -10.26 -17.03 6.60
C ASP A 130 -10.01 -15.68 7.31
N ILE A 131 -10.64 -14.65 6.76
CA ILE A 131 -10.56 -13.26 7.19
C ILE A 131 -11.93 -12.67 7.54
N ALA A 132 -12.98 -13.48 7.60
CA ALA A 132 -14.32 -13.02 7.97
C ALA A 132 -14.29 -12.25 9.31
N GLY A 133 -14.86 -11.04 9.29
CA GLY A 133 -14.92 -10.15 10.46
C GLY A 133 -13.59 -9.50 10.87
N LYS A 134 -12.48 -9.74 10.17
CA LYS A 134 -11.18 -9.14 10.49
C LYS A 134 -11.01 -7.77 9.83
N ASN A 135 -10.34 -6.87 10.54
CA ASN A 135 -9.89 -5.57 10.01
C ASN A 135 -8.36 -5.45 9.92
N LEU A 136 -7.65 -6.47 10.41
CA LEU A 136 -6.19 -6.57 10.38
C LEU A 136 -5.80 -8.00 9.99
N VAL A 137 -4.83 -8.13 9.08
CA VAL A 137 -4.29 -9.41 8.61
C VAL A 137 -2.78 -9.28 8.46
N SER A 138 -2.05 -10.32 8.79
CA SER A 138 -0.62 -10.44 8.48
C SER A 138 -0.45 -11.50 7.41
N ILE A 139 0.18 -11.15 6.29
CA ILE A 139 0.43 -12.06 5.18
C ILE A 139 1.93 -12.26 5.04
N ARG A 140 2.37 -13.51 5.19
CA ARG A 140 3.77 -13.88 5.03
C ARG A 140 4.14 -14.04 3.57
N VAL A 141 5.32 -13.52 3.22
CA VAL A 141 5.99 -13.71 1.94
C VAL A 141 7.42 -14.17 2.21
N ASN A 142 7.78 -15.30 1.62
CA ASN A 142 9.15 -15.81 1.64
C ASN A 142 9.81 -15.52 0.29
N ILE A 143 10.94 -14.81 0.31
CA ILE A 143 11.79 -14.63 -0.87
C ILE A 143 12.85 -15.73 -0.85
N ILE A 144 12.68 -16.73 -1.71
CA ILE A 144 13.59 -17.85 -1.82
C ILE A 144 14.85 -17.39 -2.55
N GLN A 145 15.98 -17.39 -1.83
CA GLN A 145 17.26 -16.93 -2.37
C GLN A 145 17.83 -17.93 -3.38
N ASN A 146 18.49 -17.40 -4.40
CA ASN A 146 19.30 -18.20 -5.31
C ASN A 146 20.52 -18.76 -4.57
N GLY A 147 20.97 -19.96 -4.93
CA GLY A 147 22.19 -20.56 -4.34
C GLY A 147 22.02 -21.16 -2.95
N GLY A 148 20.78 -21.39 -2.48
CA GLY A 148 20.50 -22.18 -1.26
C GLY A 148 20.64 -21.42 0.06
N ALA A 149 20.84 -20.10 0.04
CA ALA A 149 20.78 -19.28 1.24
C ALA A 149 19.37 -19.33 1.88
N ALA A 150 19.31 -19.04 3.18
CA ALA A 150 18.04 -19.03 3.91
C ALA A 150 17.04 -18.04 3.26
N PRO A 151 15.75 -18.41 3.15
CA PRO A 151 14.73 -17.49 2.66
C PRO A 151 14.63 -16.23 3.51
N ILE A 152 14.45 -15.08 2.86
CA ILE A 152 14.12 -13.82 3.56
C ILE A 152 12.64 -13.85 3.89
N LYS A 153 12.29 -13.63 5.16
CA LYS A 153 10.91 -13.68 5.64
C LYS A 153 10.36 -12.28 5.85
N LEU A 154 9.28 -11.97 5.12
CA LEU A 154 8.57 -10.71 5.20
C LEU A 154 7.13 -10.96 5.63
N ASP A 155 6.67 -10.30 6.70
CA ASP A 155 5.27 -10.31 7.12
C ASP A 155 4.66 -8.94 6.84
N PHE A 156 3.83 -8.84 5.79
CA PHE A 156 3.12 -7.63 5.43
C PHE A 156 1.88 -7.46 6.31
N LYS A 157 1.75 -6.30 6.95
CA LYS A 157 0.61 -5.96 7.79
C LYS A 157 -0.41 -5.20 6.97
N TRP A 158 -1.57 -5.83 6.79
CA TRP A 158 -2.70 -5.32 6.05
C TRP A 158 -3.77 -4.84 7.01
N ARG A 159 -4.42 -3.74 6.66
CA ARG A 159 -5.60 -3.26 7.36
C ARG A 159 -6.72 -2.92 6.40
N LYS A 160 -7.94 -3.12 6.87
CA LYS A 160 -9.13 -2.66 6.19
C LYS A 160 -9.36 -1.18 6.48
N ASN A 161 -9.43 -0.37 5.45
CA ASN A 161 -9.73 1.04 5.56
C ASN A 161 -11.20 1.21 5.90
N SER A 162 -11.50 1.62 7.13
CA SER A 162 -12.89 1.84 7.59
C SER A 162 -13.71 2.85 6.76
N LYS A 163 -13.05 3.72 5.98
CA LYS A 163 -13.72 4.73 5.14
C LYS A 163 -14.04 4.20 3.74
N THR A 164 -13.10 3.48 3.12
CA THR A 164 -13.25 3.00 1.72
C THR A 164 -13.68 1.53 1.65
N GLY A 165 -13.49 0.77 2.72
CA GLY A 165 -13.70 -0.68 2.75
C GLY A 165 -12.53 -1.48 2.16
N GLU A 166 -11.52 -0.82 1.60
CA GLU A 166 -10.40 -1.46 0.89
C GLU A 166 -9.32 -1.95 1.85
N TRP A 167 -8.67 -3.05 1.48
CA TRP A 167 -7.48 -3.53 2.16
C TRP A 167 -6.23 -2.85 1.64
N GLN A 168 -5.37 -2.38 2.54
CA GLN A 168 -4.09 -1.79 2.20
C GLN A 168 -3.02 -2.23 3.21
N ALA A 169 -1.81 -2.48 2.72
CA ALA A 169 -0.64 -2.72 3.55
C ALA A 169 -0.20 -1.42 4.22
N TYR A 170 0.24 -1.47 5.47
CA TYR A 170 0.72 -0.28 6.19
C TYR A 170 2.07 -0.49 6.88
N ASP A 171 2.52 -1.73 7.00
CA ASP A 171 3.81 -2.05 7.58
C ASP A 171 4.33 -3.35 6.96
N MET A 172 5.65 -3.50 7.02
CA MET A 172 6.37 -4.72 6.65
C MET A 172 7.24 -5.10 7.85
N VAL A 173 7.13 -6.33 8.30
CA VAL A 173 8.01 -6.88 9.32
C VAL A 173 9.03 -7.77 8.61
N ALA A 174 10.30 -7.36 8.62
CA ALA A 174 11.40 -8.12 8.04
C ALA A 174 12.21 -8.74 9.18
N GLU A 175 12.41 -10.06 9.14
CA GLU A 175 13.16 -10.81 10.17
C GLU A 175 12.73 -10.48 11.61
N GLY A 176 11.42 -10.28 11.82
CA GLY A 176 10.82 -9.98 13.12
C GLY A 176 10.79 -8.51 13.51
N VAL A 177 11.36 -7.61 12.71
CA VAL A 177 11.41 -6.17 13.01
C VAL A 177 10.47 -5.38 12.08
N SER A 178 9.57 -4.60 12.68
CA SER A 178 8.64 -3.70 11.96
C SER A 178 9.38 -2.52 11.35
N MET A 179 9.18 -2.26 10.06
CA MET A 179 9.76 -1.09 9.39
C MET A 179 9.19 0.23 9.93
N VAL A 180 7.90 0.26 10.27
CA VAL A 180 7.28 1.43 10.91
C VAL A 180 7.95 1.74 12.26
N VAL A 181 8.13 0.73 13.12
CA VAL A 181 8.79 0.91 14.43
C VAL A 181 10.24 1.35 14.25
N THR A 182 10.98 0.71 13.35
CA THR A 182 12.37 1.10 13.05
C THR A 182 12.46 2.56 12.63
N LYS A 183 11.57 3.04 11.73
CA LYS A 183 11.57 4.46 11.31
C LYS A 183 11.08 5.41 12.38
N GLN A 184 10.14 4.98 13.22
CA GLN A 184 9.74 5.74 14.39
C GLN A 184 10.93 5.98 15.33
N ASP A 185 11.72 4.94 15.62
CA ASP A 185 12.88 5.04 16.50
C ASP A 185 14.00 5.89 15.87
N GLU A 186 14.36 5.61 14.61
CA GLU A 186 15.37 6.36 13.86
C GLU A 186 15.05 7.87 13.78
N TRP A 187 13.77 8.24 13.59
CA TRP A 187 13.37 9.63 13.36
C TRP A 187 12.86 10.35 14.61
N SER A 188 12.68 9.64 15.73
CA SER A 188 12.26 10.23 17.00
C SER A 188 13.18 11.36 17.46
N GLY A 189 14.50 11.23 17.23
CA GLY A 189 15.50 12.22 17.62
C GLY A 189 15.33 13.55 16.89
N ILE A 190 15.22 13.52 15.55
CA ILE A 190 15.02 14.71 14.75
C ILE A 190 13.63 15.33 14.98
N LEU A 191 12.58 14.51 15.13
CA LEU A 191 11.24 15.00 15.48
C LEU A 191 11.24 15.77 16.81
N ARG A 192 11.93 15.22 17.83
CA ARG A 192 12.03 15.86 19.14
C ARG A 192 12.82 17.17 19.12
N GLN A 193 13.92 17.21 18.36
CA GLN A 193 14.87 18.32 18.41
C GLN A 193 14.57 19.42 17.39
N GLN A 194 14.06 19.06 16.22
CA GLN A 194 13.98 19.95 15.05
C GLN A 194 12.59 19.94 14.39
N GLY A 195 11.69 19.06 14.83
CA GLY A 195 10.32 19.00 14.35
C GLY A 195 10.13 18.34 12.97
N ILE A 196 8.88 18.31 12.52
CA ILE A 196 8.46 17.61 11.30
C ILE A 196 9.05 18.20 10.02
N GLU A 197 9.30 19.52 9.97
CA GLU A 197 9.83 20.17 8.77
C GLU A 197 11.26 19.74 8.49
N ALA A 198 12.11 19.67 9.53
CA ALA A 198 13.47 19.17 9.43
C ALA A 198 13.49 17.70 8.98
N LEU A 199 12.63 16.86 9.58
CA LEU A 199 12.48 15.48 9.14
C LEU A 199 12.03 15.39 7.68
N THR A 200 11.04 16.19 7.28
CA THR A 200 10.54 16.22 5.90
C THR A 200 11.65 16.57 4.92
N ALA A 201 12.46 17.58 5.21
CA ALA A 201 13.60 17.97 4.38
C ALA A 201 14.66 16.86 4.28
N GLN A 202 14.97 16.18 5.40
CA GLN A 202 15.89 15.04 5.40
C GLN A 202 15.37 13.89 4.52
N ILE A 203 14.10 13.53 4.67
CA ILE A 203 13.45 12.46 3.90
C ILE A 203 13.43 12.81 2.41
N GLN A 204 13.14 14.06 2.04
CA GLN A 204 13.18 14.52 0.65
C GLN A 204 14.58 14.35 0.04
N LYS A 205 15.64 14.66 0.81
CA LYS A 205 17.03 14.46 0.36
C LYS A 205 17.35 12.98 0.14
N SER A 206 16.85 12.09 1.00
CA SER A 206 16.98 10.64 0.82
C SER A 206 16.19 10.14 -0.40
N ALA A 207 14.95 10.59 -0.58
CA ALA A 207 14.11 10.23 -1.72
C ALA A 207 14.64 10.73 -3.08
N ALA A 208 15.46 11.78 -3.07
CA ALA A 208 16.11 12.33 -4.25
C ALA A 208 17.36 11.55 -4.69
N GLN A 209 17.86 10.61 -3.88
CA GLN A 209 19.02 9.81 -4.26
C GLN A 209 18.70 8.93 -5.49
N PRO A 210 19.61 8.86 -6.48
CA PRO A 210 19.40 8.00 -7.64
C PRO A 210 19.42 6.53 -7.21
N VAL A 211 18.61 5.72 -7.89
CA VAL A 211 18.73 4.26 -7.79
C VAL A 211 20.04 3.86 -8.44
N THR A 212 20.80 3.00 -7.76
CA THR A 212 22.07 2.45 -8.27
C THR A 212 21.97 0.93 -8.32
N LEU A 213 22.44 0.30 -9.39
CA LEU A 213 22.41 -1.16 -9.47
C LEU A 213 23.37 -1.74 -8.42
N SER A 214 22.88 -2.71 -7.63
CA SER A 214 23.73 -3.53 -6.79
C SER A 214 24.86 -4.13 -7.63
N LYS A 215 26.08 -4.07 -7.09
CA LYS A 215 27.25 -4.76 -7.68
C LYS A 215 27.14 -6.26 -7.51
#